data_AF-A0A0P4W6F6-F1
#
_entry.id   AF-A0A0P4W6F6-F1
#
_cell.length_a   1.000
_cell.length_b   1.000
_cell.length_c   1.000
_cell.angle_alpha   90.00
_cell.angle_beta   90.00
_cell.angle_gamma   90.00
#
_symmetry.space_group_name_H-M   'P 1'
#
loop_
_entity.id
_entity.type
_entity.pdbx_description
1 polymer ?
#
loop_
_entity_poly.entity_id
_entity_poly.type
_entity_poly.pdbx_seq_one_letter_code
_entity_poly.pdbx_strand_id
1 'polypeptide(L)'
;MSEKVRRGQLSYWVSLKDGAESVDPRLQRNSSVLEAIPYFCTTANLQSAVVYLSQELQGMGLGCPLIETEGQRVNLVALVNACWEVTQLYRASVRDTSSLQEQHRRNAADINHFQTSIKDLRGEVNEKERLIGEAQEKERRATIGSRSLATKLKTEKEEVRRLNSILQQREAQHQHELKKKENKNENGSATGRLS
;
A
#
# COMPACT_ATOMS: atom_id res chain seq x y z
N MET A 1 27.05 -21.37 -3.58
CA MET A 1 26.56 -21.03 -2.23
C MET A 1 25.19 -20.40 -2.40
N SER A 2 24.12 -21.14 -2.16
CA SER A 2 22.75 -20.62 -2.28
C SER A 2 21.97 -21.03 -1.05
N GLU A 3 21.89 -20.11 -0.10
CA GLU A 3 21.10 -20.25 1.11
C GLU A 3 19.62 -20.25 0.74
N LYS A 4 18.97 -21.40 0.93
CA LYS A 4 17.51 -21.51 0.95
C LYS A 4 17.02 -20.96 2.30
N VAL A 5 16.72 -19.66 2.34
CA VAL A 5 15.90 -19.07 3.40
C VAL A 5 14.46 -19.55 3.19
N ARG A 6 14.08 -20.64 3.89
CA ARG A 6 12.68 -21.05 4.01
C ARG A 6 11.95 -20.06 4.90
N ARG A 7 11.38 -18.99 4.31
CA ARG A 7 10.32 -18.23 4.96
C ARG A 7 9.01 -19.00 4.77
N GLY A 8 8.43 -19.46 5.87
CA GLY A 8 7.10 -20.05 5.88
C GLY A 8 6.08 -19.02 5.41
N GLN A 9 5.62 -19.15 4.16
CA GLN A 9 4.40 -18.49 3.71
C GLN A 9 3.22 -19.36 4.14
N LEU A 10 2.46 -18.90 5.14
CA LEU A 10 1.05 -19.29 5.22
C LEU A 10 0.36 -18.62 4.03
N SER A 11 0.20 -19.37 2.94
CA SER A 11 -0.66 -18.99 1.84
C SER A 11 -2.11 -19.19 2.28
N TYR A 12 -2.79 -18.12 2.69
CA TYR A 12 -4.25 -18.15 2.80
C TYR A 12 -4.82 -18.01 1.38
N TRP A 13 -5.38 -19.11 0.88
CA TRP A 13 -6.21 -19.09 -0.31
C TRP A 13 -7.49 -18.32 0.03
N VAL A 14 -7.56 -17.05 -0.35
CA VAL A 14 -8.82 -16.33 -0.43
C VAL A 14 -9.41 -16.68 -1.79
N SER A 15 -10.32 -17.65 -1.81
CA SER A 15 -11.17 -17.89 -2.96
C SER A 15 -12.05 -16.66 -3.17
N LEU A 16 -11.70 -15.82 -4.15
CA LEU A 16 -12.65 -14.94 -4.80
C LEU A 16 -13.73 -15.84 -5.43
N LYS A 17 -14.93 -15.83 -4.86
CA LYS A 17 -16.12 -16.18 -5.61
C LYS A 17 -16.75 -14.88 -6.10
N ASP A 18 -16.76 -14.76 -7.41
CA ASP A 18 -17.44 -13.72 -8.15
C ASP A 18 -18.89 -13.56 -7.71
N GLY A 19 -19.35 -12.31 -7.76
CA GLY A 19 -20.71 -11.93 -7.45
C GLY A 19 -21.72 -12.68 -8.32
N ALA A 20 -22.58 -13.42 -7.63
CA ALA A 20 -23.94 -13.68 -8.07
C ALA A 20 -24.83 -13.40 -6.86
N GLU A 21 -25.87 -12.59 -7.05
CA GLU A 21 -26.92 -12.36 -6.06
C GLU A 21 -27.34 -13.70 -5.45
N SER A 22 -27.01 -13.90 -4.17
CA SER A 22 -27.61 -14.97 -3.39
C SER A 22 -28.19 -14.30 -2.16
N VAL A 23 -29.51 -14.22 -2.15
CA VAL A 23 -30.31 -14.03 -0.94
C VAL A 23 -29.69 -14.89 0.15
N ASP A 24 -29.25 -14.27 1.24
CA ASP A 24 -28.53 -14.95 2.32
C ASP A 24 -29.33 -16.19 2.78
N PRO A 25 -28.82 -17.42 2.54
CA PRO A 25 -29.55 -18.66 2.85
C PRO A 25 -29.81 -18.87 4.35
N ARG A 26 -29.37 -17.95 5.22
CA ARG A 26 -29.42 -18.10 6.68
C ARG A 26 -30.47 -17.25 7.38
N LEU A 27 -31.24 -16.45 6.64
CA LEU A 27 -32.54 -15.96 7.10
C LEU A 27 -33.66 -17.00 6.87
N GLN A 28 -33.39 -18.09 6.15
CA GLN A 28 -34.12 -19.34 6.38
C GLN A 28 -33.74 -19.81 7.77
N ARG A 29 -34.57 -19.46 8.75
CA ARG A 29 -34.72 -20.22 10.00
C ARG A 29 -34.49 -21.68 9.64
N ASN A 30 -33.41 -22.29 10.14
CA ASN A 30 -32.97 -23.64 9.81
C ASN A 30 -34.08 -24.67 10.09
N SER A 31 -35.06 -24.77 9.19
CA SER A 31 -36.20 -25.67 9.29
C SER A 31 -35.74 -27.11 9.10
N SER A 32 -34.64 -27.30 8.37
CA SER A 32 -34.01 -28.60 8.12
C SER A 32 -33.23 -29.15 9.32
N VAL A 33 -32.89 -28.34 10.33
CA VAL A 33 -32.23 -28.82 11.57
C VAL A 33 -33.26 -29.34 12.58
N LEU A 34 -34.53 -28.94 12.43
CA LEU A 34 -35.64 -29.46 13.24
C LEU A 34 -36.22 -30.78 12.70
N GLU A 35 -35.83 -31.18 11.49
CA GLU A 35 -36.20 -32.48 10.93
C GLU A 35 -35.42 -33.60 11.66
N ALA A 36 -36.07 -34.15 12.68
CA ALA A 36 -35.70 -35.31 13.49
C ALA A 36 -34.75 -35.08 14.68
N ILE A 37 -34.98 -34.03 15.49
CA ILE A 37 -34.57 -34.11 16.89
C ILE A 37 -35.59 -35.02 17.61
N PRO A 38 -35.19 -36.21 18.12
CA PRO A 38 -36.10 -37.04 18.89
C PRO A 38 -36.67 -36.23 20.06
N TYR A 39 -37.96 -36.41 20.36
CA TYR A 39 -38.62 -35.68 21.43
C TYR A 39 -37.82 -35.79 22.74
N PHE A 40 -37.31 -34.66 23.22
CA PHE A 40 -36.53 -34.57 24.45
C PHE A 40 -37.32 -35.14 25.65
N CYS A 41 -38.62 -34.87 25.71
CA CYS A 41 -39.52 -35.33 26.76
C CYS A 41 -40.63 -36.24 26.19
N THR A 42 -40.85 -37.37 26.85
CA THR A 42 -41.93 -38.34 26.65
C THR A 42 -42.59 -38.63 28.00
N THR A 43 -43.75 -39.28 28.01
CA THR A 43 -44.43 -39.66 29.26
C THR A 43 -43.58 -40.60 30.12
N ALA A 44 -42.70 -41.40 29.52
CA ALA A 44 -41.83 -42.34 30.21
C ALA A 44 -40.61 -41.68 30.89
N ASN A 45 -40.17 -40.51 30.42
CA ASN A 45 -38.93 -39.86 30.89
C ASN A 45 -39.13 -38.46 31.51
N LEU A 46 -40.38 -38.02 31.69
CA LEU A 46 -40.73 -36.67 32.14
C LEU A 46 -39.96 -36.22 33.39
N GLN A 47 -39.86 -37.07 34.42
CA GLN A 47 -39.18 -36.73 35.67
C GLN A 47 -37.68 -36.47 35.45
N SER A 48 -36.99 -37.38 34.75
CA SER A 48 -35.58 -37.22 34.42
C SER A 48 -35.34 -36.03 33.48
N ALA A 49 -36.24 -35.79 32.54
CA ALA A 49 -36.16 -34.66 31.60
C ALA A 49 -36.29 -33.31 32.32
N VAL A 50 -37.18 -33.20 33.32
CA VAL A 50 -37.32 -31.97 34.13
C VAL A 50 -36.09 -31.72 34.99
N VAL A 51 -35.55 -32.76 35.64
CA VAL A 51 -34.29 -32.65 36.42
C VAL A 51 -33.16 -32.15 35.52
N TYR A 52 -32.98 -32.78 34.36
CA TYR A 52 -31.93 -32.42 33.42
C TYR A 52 -32.12 -31.00 32.88
N LEU A 53 -33.34 -30.63 32.46
CA LEU A 53 -33.63 -29.27 32.01
C LEU A 53 -33.35 -28.24 33.10
N SER A 54 -33.70 -28.53 34.35
CA SER A 54 -33.42 -27.63 35.48
C SER A 54 -31.91 -27.43 35.69
N GLN A 55 -31.10 -28.48 35.53
CA GLN A 55 -29.64 -28.40 35.63
C GLN A 55 -29.04 -27.61 34.46
N GLU A 56 -29.50 -27.83 33.24
CA GLU A 56 -29.07 -27.08 32.06
C GLU A 56 -29.41 -25.59 32.18
N LEU A 57 -30.64 -25.26 32.60
CA LEU A 57 -31.05 -23.88 32.87
C LEU A 57 -30.16 -23.23 33.93
N GLN A 58 -29.86 -23.95 35.02
CA GLN A 58 -28.96 -23.47 36.07
C GLN A 58 -27.53 -23.29 35.55
N GLY A 59 -27.04 -24.18 34.69
CA GLY A 59 -25.74 -24.07 34.02
C GLY A 59 -25.65 -22.85 33.09
N MET A 60 -26.79 -22.46 32.48
CA MET A 60 -26.93 -21.22 31.72
C MET A 60 -27.10 -19.96 32.60
N GLY A 61 -27.11 -20.12 33.93
CA GLY A 61 -27.31 -19.02 34.89
C GLY A 61 -28.77 -18.65 35.13
N LEU A 62 -29.72 -19.42 34.61
CA LEU A 62 -31.16 -19.23 34.81
C LEU A 62 -31.60 -19.99 36.05
N GLY A 63 -31.52 -19.32 37.21
CA GLY A 63 -31.70 -19.91 38.54
C GLY A 63 -33.15 -20.19 38.91
N CYS A 64 -33.80 -21.15 38.24
CA CYS A 64 -35.17 -21.55 38.56
C CYS A 64 -35.24 -23.03 38.94
N PRO A 65 -35.48 -23.39 40.23
CA PRO A 65 -35.71 -24.78 40.60
C PRO A 65 -37.06 -25.24 40.02
N LEU A 66 -37.02 -26.05 38.97
CA LEU A 66 -38.22 -26.53 38.28
C LEU A 66 -38.98 -27.60 39.09
N ILE A 67 -38.37 -28.12 40.17
CA ILE A 67 -38.93 -29.18 41.01
C ILE A 67 -39.22 -28.62 42.39
N GLU A 68 -40.46 -28.77 42.84
CA GLU A 68 -40.89 -28.43 44.19
C GLU A 68 -40.28 -29.42 45.20
N THR A 69 -39.66 -28.88 46.25
CA THR A 69 -39.02 -29.65 47.32
C THR A 69 -40.02 -30.50 48.11
N GLU A 70 -41.30 -30.10 48.12
CA GLU A 70 -42.39 -30.79 48.80
C GLU A 70 -43.28 -31.52 47.76
N GLY A 71 -42.95 -32.77 47.47
CA GLY A 71 -43.79 -33.66 46.66
C GLY A 71 -43.32 -33.97 45.23
N GLN A 72 -42.10 -33.57 44.85
CA GLN A 72 -41.49 -33.87 43.53
C GLN A 72 -42.40 -33.50 42.35
N ARG A 73 -43.12 -32.39 42.49
CA ARG A 73 -43.99 -31.84 41.44
C ARG A 73 -43.24 -30.78 40.65
N VAL A 74 -43.60 -30.64 39.39
CA VAL A 74 -43.05 -29.62 38.51
C VAL A 74 -43.66 -28.28 38.88
N ASN A 75 -42.82 -27.30 39.24
CA ASN A 75 -43.27 -25.92 39.42
C ASN A 75 -43.53 -25.29 38.05
N LEU A 76 -44.79 -25.25 37.64
CA LEU A 76 -45.18 -24.73 36.32
C LEU A 76 -44.88 -23.24 36.15
N VAL A 77 -44.96 -22.46 37.23
CA VAL A 77 -44.65 -21.01 37.19
C VAL A 77 -43.15 -20.82 36.94
N ALA A 78 -42.30 -21.58 37.63
CA ALA A 78 -40.86 -21.62 37.43
C ALA A 78 -40.52 -22.01 35.98
N LEU A 79 -41.18 -23.03 35.44
CA LEU A 79 -40.98 -23.49 34.06
C LEU A 79 -41.36 -22.41 33.03
N VAL A 80 -42.53 -21.78 33.18
CA VAL A 80 -42.98 -20.74 32.26
C VAL A 80 -42.04 -19.53 32.29
N ASN A 81 -41.59 -19.11 33.47
CA ASN A 81 -40.62 -18.02 33.60
C ASN A 81 -39.27 -18.38 32.98
N ALA A 82 -38.76 -19.59 33.21
CA ALA A 82 -37.53 -20.06 32.58
C ALA A 82 -37.65 -20.10 31.05
N CYS A 83 -38.77 -20.58 30.51
CA CYS A 83 -39.04 -20.55 29.07
C CYS A 83 -39.06 -19.11 28.52
N TRP A 84 -39.63 -18.17 29.27
CA TRP A 84 -39.62 -16.75 28.90
C TRP A 84 -38.20 -16.18 28.88
N GLU A 85 -37.41 -16.41 29.93
CA GLU A 85 -36.01 -15.97 30.01
C GLU A 85 -35.16 -16.53 28.87
N VAL A 86 -35.26 -17.84 28.59
CA VAL A 86 -34.58 -18.48 27.44
C VAL A 86 -35.02 -17.84 26.12
N THR A 87 -36.32 -17.56 25.94
CA THR A 87 -36.83 -16.91 24.73
C THR A 87 -36.25 -15.52 24.56
N GLN A 88 -36.14 -14.76 25.65
CA GLN A 88 -35.60 -13.41 25.62
C GLN A 88 -34.08 -13.41 25.38
N LEU A 89 -33.33 -14.33 26.00
CA LEU A 89 -31.91 -14.54 25.73
C LEU A 89 -31.65 -14.95 24.28
N TYR A 90 -32.45 -15.87 23.74
CA TYR A 90 -32.35 -16.26 22.33
C TYR A 90 -32.58 -15.07 21.40
N ARG A 91 -33.61 -14.26 21.66
CA ARG A 91 -33.88 -13.05 20.86
C ARG A 91 -32.75 -12.04 20.95
N ALA A 92 -32.15 -11.84 22.13
CA ALA A 92 -31.00 -10.98 22.32
C ALA A 92 -29.78 -11.51 21.55
N SER A 93 -29.46 -12.79 21.70
CA SER A 93 -28.36 -13.47 21.01
C SER A 93 -28.50 -13.38 19.48
N VAL A 94 -29.71 -13.55 18.93
CA VAL A 94 -29.96 -13.37 17.50
C VAL A 94 -29.66 -11.93 17.06
N ARG A 95 -30.11 -10.92 17.82
CA ARG A 95 -29.83 -9.51 17.52
C ARG A 95 -28.34 -9.18 17.57
N ASP A 96 -27.64 -9.67 18.60
CA ASP A 96 -26.21 -9.49 18.77
C ASP A 96 -25.42 -10.15 17.63
N THR A 97 -25.82 -11.36 17.25
CA THR A 97 -25.22 -12.08 16.13
C THR A 97 -25.40 -11.32 14.82
N SER A 98 -26.60 -10.81 14.54
CA SER A 98 -26.85 -9.98 13.35
C SER A 98 -26.04 -8.69 13.36
N SER A 99 -25.90 -8.04 14.52
CA SER A 99 -25.05 -6.85 14.67
C SER A 99 -23.57 -7.16 14.39
N LEU A 100 -23.04 -8.24 14.97
CA LEU A 100 -21.67 -8.69 14.74
C LEU A 100 -21.41 -9.06 13.28
N GLN A 101 -22.38 -9.70 12.62
CA GLN A 101 -22.29 -10.03 11.19
C GLN A 101 -22.23 -8.77 10.32
N GLU A 102 -23.04 -7.75 10.63
CA GLU A 102 -23.00 -6.47 9.91
C GLU A 102 -21.68 -5.73 10.14
N GLN A 103 -21.17 -5.72 11.37
CA GLN A 103 -19.84 -5.15 11.66
C GLN A 103 -18.73 -5.91 10.92
N HIS A 104 -18.80 -7.24 10.90
CA HIS A 104 -17.86 -8.06 10.16
C HIS A 104 -17.88 -7.75 8.66
N ARG A 105 -19.07 -7.58 8.08
CA ARG A 105 -19.25 -7.20 6.68
C ARG A 105 -18.64 -5.83 6.38
N ARG A 106 -18.84 -4.84 7.25
CA ARG A 106 -18.24 -3.50 7.13
C ARG A 106 -16.72 -3.56 7.20
N ASN A 107 -16.18 -4.24 8.21
CA ASN A 107 -14.73 -4.40 8.36
C ASN A 107 -14.10 -5.11 7.16
N ALA A 108 -14.78 -6.12 6.59
CA ALA A 108 -14.31 -6.79 5.39
C ALA A 108 -14.28 -5.83 4.17
N ALA A 109 -15.29 -4.96 4.03
CA ALA A 109 -15.30 -3.94 2.99
C ALA A 109 -14.16 -2.93 3.17
N ASP A 110 -13.91 -2.46 4.39
CA ASP A 110 -12.83 -1.54 4.70
C ASP A 110 -11.45 -2.17 4.43
N ILE A 111 -11.25 -3.43 4.81
CA ILE A 111 -10.02 -4.18 4.51
C ILE A 111 -9.79 -4.26 3.01
N ASN A 112 -10.81 -4.60 2.22
CA ASN A 112 -10.70 -4.66 0.77
C ASN A 112 -10.37 -3.28 0.16
N HIS A 113 -10.98 -2.22 0.68
CA HIS A 113 -10.69 -0.85 0.27
C HIS A 113 -9.23 -0.49 0.55
N PHE A 114 -8.74 -0.69 1.78
CA PHE A 114 -7.36 -0.40 2.14
C PHE A 114 -6.35 -1.24 1.36
N GLN A 115 -6.64 -2.52 1.10
CA GLN A 115 -5.79 -3.36 0.26
C GLN A 115 -5.67 -2.82 -1.16
N THR A 116 -6.78 -2.35 -1.74
CA THR A 116 -6.78 -1.71 -3.06
C THR A 116 -5.96 -0.42 -3.04
N SER A 117 -6.19 0.47 -2.06
CA SER A 117 -5.43 1.72 -1.92
C SER A 117 -3.92 1.47 -1.74
N ILE A 118 -3.54 0.46 -0.96
CA ILE A 118 -2.13 0.08 -0.79
C ILE A 118 -1.52 -0.37 -2.12
N LYS A 119 -2.26 -1.14 -2.92
CA LYS A 119 -1.80 -1.59 -4.24
C LYS A 119 -1.59 -0.40 -5.18
N ASP A 120 -2.53 0.53 -5.21
CA ASP A 120 -2.48 1.71 -6.08
C ASP A 120 -1.31 2.63 -5.68
N LEU A 121 -1.17 2.93 -4.39
CA LEU A 121 -0.06 3.73 -3.86
C LEU A 121 1.31 3.10 -4.16
N ARG A 122 1.43 1.77 -4.06
CA ARG A 122 2.67 1.07 -4.47
C ARG A 122 2.94 1.25 -5.96
N GLY A 123 1.90 1.22 -6.79
CA GLY A 123 2.01 1.53 -8.22
C GLY A 123 2.52 2.94 -8.47
N GLU A 124 1.97 3.93 -7.77
CA GLU A 124 2.41 5.32 -7.87
C GLU A 124 3.87 5.50 -7.42
N VAL A 125 4.30 4.87 -6.33
CA VAL A 125 5.68 4.93 -5.86
C VAL A 125 6.63 4.39 -6.93
N ASN A 126 6.35 3.20 -7.48
CA ASN A 126 7.19 2.60 -8.53
C ASN A 126 7.27 3.50 -9.77
N GLU A 127 6.16 4.13 -10.17
CA GLU A 127 6.14 5.05 -11.30
C GLU A 127 6.95 6.32 -11.02
N LYS A 128 6.85 6.90 -9.81
CA LYS A 128 7.65 8.06 -9.42
C LYS A 128 9.14 7.72 -9.37
N GLU A 129 9.51 6.55 -8.85
CA GLU A 129 10.90 6.09 -8.86
C GLU A 129 11.45 5.95 -10.29
N ARG A 130 10.64 5.41 -11.21
CA ARG A 130 10.99 5.33 -12.64
C ARG A 130 11.22 6.72 -13.24
N LEU A 131 10.30 7.65 -13.01
CA LEU A 131 10.41 9.03 -13.51
C LEU A 131 11.62 9.78 -12.94
N ILE A 132 11.95 9.55 -11.65
CA ILE A 132 13.15 10.10 -11.03
C ILE A 132 14.40 9.56 -11.73
N GLY A 133 14.47 8.25 -11.99
CA GLY A 133 15.60 7.65 -12.70
C GLY A 133 15.79 8.23 -14.12
N GLU A 134 14.70 8.44 -14.85
CA GLU A 134 14.73 9.06 -16.17
C GLU A 134 15.21 10.52 -16.12
N ALA A 135 14.72 11.28 -15.14
CA ALA A 135 15.13 12.66 -14.93
C ALA A 135 16.63 12.77 -14.58
N GLN A 136 17.11 11.90 -13.69
CA GLN A 136 18.52 11.84 -13.29
C GLN A 136 19.43 11.49 -14.48
N GLU A 137 19.05 10.55 -15.34
CA GLU A 137 19.84 10.23 -16.53
C GLU A 137 19.85 11.39 -17.54
N LYS A 138 18.72 12.08 -17.70
CA LYS A 138 18.65 13.29 -18.53
C LYS A 138 19.56 14.39 -17.99
N GLU A 139 19.55 14.63 -16.68
CA GLU A 139 20.43 15.58 -16.00
C GLU A 139 21.90 15.21 -16.17
N ARG A 140 22.25 13.92 -16.02
CA ARG A 140 23.61 13.42 -16.22
C ARG A 140 24.11 13.68 -17.63
N ARG A 141 23.29 13.37 -18.65
CA ARG A 141 23.63 13.63 -20.07
C ARG A 141 23.82 15.12 -20.35
N ALA A 142 22.93 15.97 -19.85
CA ALA A 142 23.04 17.41 -20.01
C ALA A 142 24.31 17.97 -19.35
N THR A 143 24.63 17.49 -18.14
CA THR A 143 25.84 17.88 -17.40
C THR A 143 27.10 17.51 -18.17
N ILE A 144 27.17 16.29 -18.72
CA ILE A 144 28.31 15.84 -19.55
C ILE A 144 28.43 16.71 -20.81
N GLY A 145 27.31 16.98 -21.49
CA GLY A 145 27.28 17.85 -22.66
C GLY A 145 27.78 19.26 -22.35
N SER A 146 27.31 19.85 -21.25
CA SER A 146 27.74 21.17 -20.79
C SER A 146 29.24 21.20 -20.48
N ARG A 147 29.78 20.18 -19.80
CA ARG A 147 31.22 20.08 -19.53
C ARG A 147 32.03 19.98 -20.82
N SER A 148 31.58 19.16 -21.77
CA SER A 148 32.24 19.03 -23.08
C SER A 148 32.28 20.36 -23.83
N LEU A 149 31.16 21.09 -23.88
CA LEU A 149 31.08 22.41 -24.52
C LEU A 149 31.95 23.44 -23.80
N ALA A 150 31.99 23.43 -22.47
CA ALA A 150 32.84 24.32 -21.69
C ALA A 150 34.33 24.10 -22.01
N THR A 151 34.77 22.84 -22.13
CA THR A 151 36.14 22.51 -22.54
C THR A 151 36.44 23.01 -23.96
N LYS A 152 35.54 22.76 -24.93
CA LYS A 152 35.70 23.27 -26.30
C LYS A 152 35.77 24.80 -26.35
N LEU A 153 34.91 25.48 -25.60
CA LEU A 153 34.94 26.94 -25.53
C LEU A 153 36.27 27.46 -24.95
N LYS A 154 36.83 26.76 -23.95
CA LYS A 154 38.14 27.10 -23.39
C LYS A 154 39.24 26.96 -24.43
N THR A 155 39.27 25.85 -25.17
CA THR A 155 40.28 25.62 -26.21
C THR A 155 40.20 26.66 -27.34
N GLU A 156 38.99 26.99 -27.80
CA GLU A 156 38.81 28.02 -28.82
C GLU A 156 39.25 29.41 -28.32
N LYS A 157 38.97 29.75 -27.06
CA LYS A 157 39.46 31.01 -26.45
C LYS A 157 40.99 31.07 -26.38
N GLU A 158 41.65 29.96 -26.07
CA GLU A 158 43.11 29.87 -26.04
C GLU A 158 43.69 30.03 -27.45
N GLU A 159 43.08 29.41 -28.45
CA GLU A 159 43.51 29.52 -29.84
C GLU A 159 43.35 30.95 -30.38
N VAL A 160 42.22 31.61 -30.10
CA VAL A 160 42.01 33.03 -30.45
C VAL A 160 43.08 33.91 -29.82
N ARG A 161 43.42 33.69 -28.53
CA ARG A 161 44.50 34.44 -27.86
C ARG A 161 45.85 34.19 -28.54
N ARG A 162 46.17 32.94 -28.88
CA ARG A 162 47.41 32.56 -29.57
C ARG A 162 47.53 33.25 -30.93
N LEU A 163 46.47 33.20 -31.73
CA LEU A 163 46.41 33.84 -33.05
C LEU A 163 46.53 35.37 -32.95
N ASN A 164 45.85 35.99 -32.00
CA ASN A 164 45.99 37.44 -31.76
C ASN A 164 47.42 37.84 -31.38
N SER A 165 48.09 37.05 -30.54
CA SER A 165 49.50 37.31 -30.19
C SER A 165 50.42 37.25 -31.41
N ILE A 166 50.21 36.28 -32.32
CA ILE A 166 50.97 36.17 -33.57
C ILE A 166 50.69 37.37 -34.48
N LEU A 167 49.43 37.78 -34.59
CA LEU A 167 49.03 38.94 -35.40
C LEU A 167 49.73 40.22 -34.90
N GLN A 168 49.70 40.47 -33.59
CA GLN A 168 50.38 41.61 -32.97
C GLN A 168 51.89 41.59 -33.22
N GLN A 169 52.52 40.41 -33.10
CA GLN A 169 53.95 40.26 -33.39
C GLN A 169 54.26 40.59 -34.85
N ARG A 170 53.43 40.13 -35.80
CA ARG A 170 53.59 40.44 -37.22
C ARG A 170 53.39 41.92 -37.49
N GLU A 171 52.37 42.55 -36.91
CA GLU A 171 52.11 43.99 -37.06
C GLU A 171 53.32 44.80 -36.58
N ALA A 172 53.87 44.48 -35.40
CA ALA A 172 55.06 45.13 -34.86
C ALA A 172 56.29 44.91 -35.77
N GLN A 173 56.47 43.70 -36.29
CA GLN A 173 57.57 43.39 -37.22
C GLN A 173 57.43 44.16 -38.53
N HIS A 174 56.22 44.26 -39.10
CA HIS A 174 55.94 45.05 -40.29
C HIS A 174 56.22 46.54 -40.05
N GLN A 175 55.75 47.10 -38.94
CA GLN A 175 56.03 48.49 -38.57
C GLN A 175 57.54 48.75 -38.41
N HIS A 176 58.28 47.82 -37.81
CA HIS A 176 59.73 47.92 -37.70
C HIS A 176 60.41 47.91 -39.08
N GLU A 177 60.02 47.00 -39.97
CA GLU A 177 60.56 46.93 -41.32
C GLU A 177 60.22 48.17 -42.18
N LEU A 178 59.03 48.75 -42.00
CA LEU A 178 58.66 50.02 -42.64
C LEU A 178 59.56 51.16 -42.18
N LYS A 179 59.71 51.36 -40.87
CA LYS A 179 60.62 52.37 -40.30
C LYS A 179 62.06 52.19 -40.77
N LYS A 180 62.54 50.93 -40.85
CA LYS A 180 63.87 50.62 -41.36
C LYS A 180 64.04 50.99 -42.83
N LYS A 181 63.00 50.84 -43.66
CA LYS A 181 63.01 51.26 -45.06
C LYS A 181 62.95 52.79 -45.20
N GLU A 182 62.12 53.45 -44.40
CA GLU A 182 62.04 54.93 -44.34
C GLU A 182 63.41 55.53 -43.99
N ASN A 183 64.04 55.06 -42.91
CA ASN A 183 65.38 55.52 -42.50
C ASN A 183 66.47 55.25 -43.55
N LYS A 184 66.37 54.13 -44.30
CA LYS A 184 67.30 53.83 -45.41
C LYS A 184 67.10 54.76 -46.60
N ASN A 185 65.85 55.09 -46.94
CA ASN A 185 65.53 56.03 -48.02
C ASN A 185 65.96 57.45 -47.68
N GLU A 186 65.80 57.89 -46.43
CA GLU A 186 66.24 59.21 -45.96
C GLU A 186 67.77 59.34 -46.00
N ASN A 187 68.52 58.36 -45.49
CA ASN A 187 69.99 58.37 -45.56
C ASN A 187 70.54 58.19 -46.99
N GLY A 188 69.83 57.47 -47.86
CA GLY A 188 70.13 57.40 -49.30
C GLY A 188 69.90 58.71 -50.03
N SER A 189 68.94 59.54 -49.60
CA SER A 189 68.70 60.87 -50.16
C SER A 189 69.72 61.92 -49.69
N ALA A 190 70.22 61.79 -48.46
CA ALA A 190 71.24 62.68 -47.90
C ALA A 190 72.64 62.45 -48.50
N THR A 191 72.93 61.25 -48.99
CA THR A 191 74.21 60.90 -49.64
C THR A 191 74.25 61.26 -51.14
N GLY A 192 73.12 61.62 -51.76
CA GLY A 192 73.05 62.11 -53.14
C GLY A 192 73.15 63.64 -53.30
N ARG A 193 73.37 64.40 -52.21
CA ARG A 193 73.36 65.88 -52.23
C ARG A 193 74.67 66.54 -51.73
N LEU A 194 75.77 65.77 -51.71
CA LEU A 194 77.14 66.28 -51.53
C LEU A 194 78.01 65.70 -52.66
N SER A 195 77.85 66.29 -53.85
CA SER A 195 78.89 66.37 -54.89
C SER A 195 79.56 67.73 -54.79
#